data_AF-A0A662EW30-F1
#
_entry.id   AF-A0A662EW30-F1
#
_cell.length_a   1.000
_cell.length_b   1.000
_cell.length_c   1.000
_cell.angle_alpha   90.00
_cell.angle_beta   90.00
_cell.angle_gamma   90.00
#
_symmetry.space_group_name_H-M   'P 1'
#
loop_
_entity.id
_entity.type
_entity.pdbx_description
1 polymer ?
#
loop_
_entity_poly.entity_id
_entity_poly.type
_entity_poly.pdbx_seq_one_letter_code
_entity_poly.pdbx_strand_id
1 'polypeptide(L)' 'MPEERRQRAEVYSRIVGYLRPVEQWNDGKRAEFSDRKTYSAEPIAQS' A
#
# COMPACT_ATOMS: atom_id res chain seq x y z
N MET A 1 12.02 12.97 -20.30
CA MET A 1 11.03 13.78 -19.56
C MET A 1 11.78 14.55 -18.48
N PRO A 2 11.78 15.89 -18.48
CA PRO A 2 12.45 16.69 -17.45
C PRO A 2 11.79 16.50 -16.08
N GLU A 3 12.59 16.54 -15.01
CA GLU A 3 12.16 16.25 -13.63
C GLU A 3 11.18 17.28 -13.06
N GLU A 4 11.26 18.53 -13.54
CA GLU A 4 10.41 19.67 -13.17
C GLU A 4 8.91 19.51 -13.47
N ARG A 5 8.49 18.48 -14.21
CA ARG A 5 7.08 18.21 -14.53
C ARG A 5 6.45 17.09 -13.69
N ARG A 6 7.15 16.56 -12.68
CA ARG A 6 6.59 15.50 -11.83
C ARG A 6 5.66 16.11 -10.78
N GLN A 7 4.36 15.84 -10.93
CA GLN A 7 3.37 16.14 -9.91
C GLN A 7 3.27 14.96 -8.93
N ARG A 8 3.09 15.26 -7.64
CA ARG A 8 2.88 14.22 -6.63
C ARG A 8 1.53 13.55 -6.87
N ALA A 9 1.53 12.23 -6.98
CA ALA A 9 0.30 11.46 -7.07
C ALA A 9 -0.27 11.24 -5.66
N GLU A 10 -1.57 11.44 -5.50
CA GLU A 10 -2.28 11.06 -4.29
C GLU A 10 -2.45 9.53 -4.25
N VAL A 11 -1.93 8.91 -3.19
CA VAL A 11 -1.97 7.45 -3.04
C VAL A 11 -3.10 7.08 -2.09
N TYR A 12 -4.04 6.27 -2.57
CA TYR A 12 -5.17 5.76 -1.80
C TYR A 12 -5.01 4.26 -1.57
N SER A 13 -5.44 3.79 -0.40
CA SER A 13 -5.41 2.37 -0.06
C SER A 13 -6.71 1.94 0.59
N ARG A 14 -7.13 0.69 0.33
CA ARG A 14 -8.39 0.13 0.82
C ARG A 14 -8.24 -0.39 2.25
N ILE A 15 -9.09 0.09 3.15
CA ILE A 15 -9.16 -0.27 4.56
C ILE A 15 -10.60 -0.64 4.89
N VAL A 16 -10.83 -1.82 5.47
CA VAL A 16 -12.13 -2.30 6.01
C VAL A 16 -13.35 -1.83 5.18
N GLY A 17 -13.28 -1.99 3.86
CA GLY A 17 -14.39 -1.68 2.94
C GLY A 17 -14.38 -0.31 2.23
N TYR A 18 -13.50 0.65 2.57
CA TYR A 18 -13.43 1.96 1.90
C TYR A 18 -11.99 2.39 1.55
N LEU A 19 -11.85 3.38 0.67
CA LEU A 19 -10.55 3.96 0.29
C LEU A 19 -10.20 5.14 1.21
N ARG A 20 -8.97 5.17 1.72
CA ARG A 20 -8.43 6.28 2.51
C ARG A 20 -7.08 6.73 1.93
N PRO A 21 -6.79 8.05 1.89
CA PRO A 21 -5.48 8.54 1.50
C PRO A 21 -4.41 8.05 2.48
N VAL A 22 -3.32 7.50 1.94
CA VAL A 22 -2.20 6.94 2.73
C VAL A 22 -1.49 8.03 3.52
N GLU A 23 -1.50 9.27 3.03
CA GLU A 23 -0.93 10.43 3.72
C GLU A 23 -1.57 10.73 5.07
N GLN A 24 -2.82 10.28 5.30
CA GLN A 24 -3.55 10.50 6.54
C GLN A 24 -3.50 9.30 7.51
N TRP A 25 -2.60 8.34 7.29
CA TRP A 25 -2.46 7.19 8.18
C TRP A 25 -1.76 7.56 9.47
N ASN A 26 -2.28 7.06 10.59
CA ASN A 26 -1.58 7.11 11.87
C ASN A 26 -0.55 5.98 11.97
N ASP A 27 0.35 6.05 12.97
CA ASP A 27 1.37 5.01 13.20
C ASP A 27 0.79 3.61 13.33
N GLY A 28 -0.35 3.46 14.01
CA GLY A 28 -1.03 2.17 14.16
C GLY A 28 -1.44 1.55 12.82
N LYS A 29 -2.05 2.34 11.92
CA LYS A 29 -2.47 1.85 10.59
C LYS A 29 -1.27 1.47 9.71
N ARG A 30 -0.16 2.18 9.83
CA ARG A 30 1.09 1.84 9.14
C ARG A 30 1.67 0.52 9.64
N ALA A 31 1.69 0.30 10.95
CA ALA A 31 2.10 -0.98 11.55
C ALA A 31 1.17 -2.11 11.10
N GLU A 32 -0.15 -1.95 11.27
CA GLU A 32 -1.15 -2.93 10.83
C GLU A 32 -1.03 -3.28 9.34
N PHE A 33 -0.71 -2.30 8.49
CA PHE A 33 -0.50 -2.55 7.06
C PHE A 33 0.78 -3.34 6.78
N SER A 34 1.84 -3.08 7.55
CA SER A 34 3.13 -3.77 7.40
C SER A 34 3.05 -5.24 7.82
N ASP A 35 2.18 -5.56 8.78
CA ASP A 35 1.89 -6.94 9.19
C ASP A 35 1.01 -7.73 8.20
N ARG A 36 0.43 -7.07 7.17
CA ARG A 36 -0.42 -7.76 6.19
C ARG A 36 0.42 -8.69 5.33
N LYS A 37 -0.01 -9.95 5.25
CA LYS A 37 0.56 -10.94 4.34
C LYS A 37 -0.19 -10.93 3.01
N THR A 38 0.53 -10.73 1.92
CA THR A 38 0.00 -10.88 0.57
C THR A 38 -0.04 -12.35 0.19
N TYR A 39 -1.14 -12.79 -0.40
CA TYR A 39 -1.17 -14.10 -1.04
C TYR A 39 -0.38 -14.01 -2.36
N SER A 40 0.67 -14.82 -2.50
CA SER A 40 1.33 -15.00 -3.79
C SER A 40 0.63 -16.13 -4.53
N ALA A 41 0.31 -15.92 -5.81
CA ALA A 41 -0.22 -16.96 -6.69
C ALA A 41 0.87 -17.93 -7.17
N GLU A 42 2.12 -17.72 -6.76
CA GLU A 42 3.19 -18.67 -7.06
C GLU A 42 2.88 -20.01 -6.39
N PRO A 43 2.96 -21.12 -7.13
CA PRO A 43 2.83 -22.43 -6.52
C PRO A 43 3.93 -22.55 -5.47
N ILE A 44 3.53 -22.85 -4.23
CA ILE A 44 4.45 -23.18 -3.15
C ILE A 44 5.42 -24.24 -3.67
N ALA A 45 6.67 -23.84 -3.92
CA ALA A 45 7.75 -24.78 -4.18
C ALA A 45 7.92 -25.61 -2.90
N GLN A 46 7.30 -26.78 -2.88
CA GLN A 46 7.49 -27.78 -1.82
C GLN A 46 8.95 -28.22 -1.89
N SER A 47 9.72 -27.93 -0.84
CA SER A 47 11.02 -28.55 -0.56
C SER A 47 10.84 -29.71 0.40
#